data_AF-C4RL24-F1
#
_entry.id   AF-C4RL24-F1
#
_cell.length_a   1.000
_cell.length_b   1.000
_cell.length_c   1.000
_cell.angle_alpha   90.00
_cell.angle_beta   90.00
_cell.angle_gamma   90.00
#
_symmetry.space_group_name_H-M   'P 1'
#
loop_
_entity.id
_entity.type
_entity.pdbx_description
1 polymer ?
#
loop_
_entity_poly.entity_id
_entity_poly.type
_entity_poly.pdbx_seq_one_letter_code
_entity_poly.pdbx_strand_id
1 'polypeptide(L)'
;MTTTNDPAELAVGLHQRALSAMDAHRHREALALCRRALDLFDAHAGSTHPDVANVLSLLGGAEDELGAYAETHHRRAVAVMATLPREPGVLLRLAILARVGLGANLRRQGRYVEAGHELSAAPSIAKAAADQTDIDFVSIWNELGVLGKFAGRFDEAETLYLRAYGALEATFGPDAPQLAGVCHNLAGLAHSRGRPAEGEQHARRSLTLHRRVFPVDHPVVVADEAHLAALLQA
;
A
#
# COMPACT_ATOMS: atom_id res chain seq x y z
N MET A 1 10.19 -23.77 29.03
CA MET A 1 9.87 -23.30 27.66
C MET A 1 8.39 -23.56 27.45
N THR A 2 7.54 -22.59 27.77
CA THR A 2 6.08 -22.68 27.59
C THR A 2 5.78 -22.49 26.12
N THR A 3 5.50 -23.58 25.41
CA THR A 3 4.85 -23.51 24.10
C THR A 3 3.48 -22.90 24.31
N THR A 4 3.30 -21.65 23.90
CA THR A 4 2.02 -20.96 23.95
C THR A 4 1.05 -21.68 23.02
N ASN A 5 0.03 -22.28 23.62
CA ASN A 5 -1.01 -23.06 22.95
C ASN A 5 -2.25 -22.20 22.68
N ASP A 6 -2.12 -20.86 22.77
CA ASP A 6 -3.19 -19.92 22.48
C ASP A 6 -3.35 -19.76 20.96
N PRO A 7 -4.49 -20.14 20.38
CA PRO A 7 -4.77 -19.97 18.96
C PRO A 7 -4.64 -18.52 18.48
N ALA A 8 -4.95 -17.54 19.32
CA ALA A 8 -4.85 -16.12 18.97
C ALA A 8 -3.38 -15.67 18.84
N GLU A 9 -2.52 -16.04 19.80
CA GLU A 9 -1.08 -15.75 19.72
C GLU A 9 -0.42 -16.43 18.51
N LEU A 10 -0.83 -17.66 18.20
CA LEU A 10 -0.38 -18.36 17.00
C LEU A 10 -0.80 -17.63 15.71
N ALA A 11 -2.03 -17.12 15.65
CA ALA A 11 -2.52 -16.36 14.50
C ALA A 11 -1.71 -15.07 14.29
N VAL A 12 -1.41 -14.34 15.36
CA VAL A 12 -0.55 -13.15 15.34
C VAL A 12 0.86 -13.50 14.83
N GLY A 13 1.46 -14.58 15.35
CA GLY A 13 2.80 -15.01 14.92
C GLY A 13 2.86 -15.44 13.45
N LEU A 14 1.79 -16.09 12.94
CA LEU A 14 1.67 -16.42 11.53
C LEU A 14 1.55 -15.17 10.66
N HIS A 15 0.76 -14.18 11.09
CA HIS A 15 0.61 -12.92 10.38
C HIS A 15 1.93 -12.13 10.32
N GLN A 16 2.68 -12.06 11.42
CA GLN A 16 4.01 -11.42 11.45
C GLN A 16 4.98 -12.09 10.48
N ARG A 17 5.01 -13.42 10.44
CA ARG A 17 5.84 -14.16 9.47
C ARG A 17 5.39 -13.92 8.03
N ALA A 18 4.09 -13.76 7.79
CA ALA A 18 3.56 -13.44 6.47
C ALA A 18 4.01 -12.04 6.00
N LEU A 19 4.05 -11.05 6.90
CA LEU A 19 4.61 -9.72 6.62
C LEU A 19 6.08 -9.83 6.20
N SER A 20 6.91 -10.53 6.97
CA SER A 20 8.32 -10.75 6.62
C SER A 20 8.51 -11.55 5.32
N ALA A 21 7.57 -12.41 4.97
CA ALA A 21 7.57 -13.11 3.68
C ALA A 21 7.22 -12.16 2.52
N MET A 22 6.28 -11.23 2.72
CA MET A 22 5.94 -10.20 1.74
C MET A 22 7.11 -9.26 1.48
N ASP A 23 7.77 -8.77 2.53
CA ASP A 23 8.95 -7.89 2.41
C ASP A 23 10.11 -8.56 1.66
N ALA A 24 10.22 -9.89 1.80
CA ALA A 24 11.21 -10.71 1.09
C ALA A 24 10.74 -11.19 -0.29
N HIS A 25 9.64 -10.66 -0.82
CA HIS A 25 9.02 -11.07 -2.10
C HIS A 25 8.69 -12.59 -2.20
N ARG A 26 8.54 -13.27 -1.06
CA ARG A 26 8.14 -14.69 -0.97
C ARG A 26 6.61 -14.82 -0.92
N HIS A 27 5.93 -14.32 -1.96
CA HIS A 27 4.47 -14.17 -1.99
C HIS A 27 3.70 -15.49 -1.78
N ARG A 28 4.21 -16.63 -2.28
CA ARG A 28 3.58 -17.94 -2.05
C ARG A 28 3.62 -18.39 -0.59
N GLU A 29 4.69 -18.06 0.12
CA GLU A 29 4.80 -18.36 1.55
C GLU A 29 3.89 -17.44 2.36
N ALA A 30 3.89 -16.14 2.05
CA ALA A 30 2.98 -15.18 2.66
C ALA A 30 1.52 -15.61 2.52
N LEU A 31 1.12 -16.04 1.31
CA LEU A 31 -0.21 -16.57 1.02
C LEU A 31 -0.59 -17.72 1.96
N ALA A 32 0.28 -18.72 2.09
CA ALA A 32 0.03 -19.89 2.92
C ALA A 32 -0.07 -19.53 4.42
N LEU A 33 0.78 -18.62 4.88
CA LEU A 33 0.76 -18.13 6.27
C LEU A 33 -0.51 -17.31 6.56
N CYS A 34 -0.90 -16.40 5.65
CA CYS A 34 -2.11 -15.60 5.78
C CYS A 34 -3.37 -16.46 5.85
N ARG A 35 -3.50 -17.49 5.01
CA ARG A 35 -4.67 -18.39 5.04
C ARG A 35 -4.81 -19.07 6.40
N ARG A 36 -3.70 -19.60 6.94
CA ARG A 36 -3.69 -20.21 8.27
C ARG A 36 -4.00 -19.22 9.40
N ALA A 37 -3.46 -18.00 9.32
CA ALA A 37 -3.76 -16.96 10.29
C ALA A 37 -5.24 -16.56 10.25
N LEU A 38 -5.80 -16.42 9.05
CA LEU A 38 -7.21 -16.08 8.83
C LEU A 38 -8.13 -17.13 9.42
N ASP A 39 -7.88 -18.42 9.16
CA ASP A 39 -8.68 -19.53 9.72
C ASP A 39 -8.69 -19.50 11.25
N LEU A 40 -7.54 -19.20 11.87
CA LEU A 40 -7.43 -19.11 13.33
C LEU A 40 -8.16 -17.89 13.89
N PHE A 41 -8.00 -16.71 13.28
CA PHE A 41 -8.72 -15.52 13.72
C PHE A 41 -10.24 -15.69 13.56
N ASP A 42 -10.70 -16.24 12.44
CA ASP A 42 -12.13 -16.49 12.20
C ASP A 42 -12.73 -17.43 13.24
N ALA A 43 -12.00 -18.50 13.60
CA ALA A 43 -12.48 -19.48 14.56
C ALA A 43 -12.44 -19.00 16.03
N HIS A 44 -11.50 -18.13 16.41
CA HIS A 44 -11.23 -17.83 17.83
C HIS A 44 -11.46 -16.37 18.23
N ALA A 45 -11.18 -15.41 17.34
CA ALA A 45 -11.41 -13.99 17.58
C ALA A 45 -12.76 -13.52 16.99
N GLY A 46 -13.29 -14.27 16.01
CA GLY A 46 -14.53 -13.99 15.32
C GLY A 46 -14.33 -13.19 14.04
N SER A 47 -15.19 -13.45 13.06
CA SER A 47 -15.06 -12.95 11.68
C SER A 47 -15.13 -11.43 11.49
N THR A 48 -15.51 -10.67 12.54
CA THR A 48 -15.59 -9.20 12.53
C THR A 48 -14.45 -8.54 13.32
N HIS A 49 -13.47 -9.31 13.81
CA HIS A 49 -12.34 -8.77 14.55
C HIS A 49 -11.43 -7.92 13.63
N PRO A 50 -10.85 -6.78 14.09
CA PRO A 50 -9.95 -5.96 13.27
C PRO A 50 -8.78 -6.72 12.65
N ASP A 51 -8.23 -7.72 13.36
CA ASP A 51 -7.13 -8.56 12.85
C ASP A 51 -7.52 -9.38 11.63
N VAL A 52 -8.81 -9.75 11.49
CA VAL A 52 -9.32 -10.42 10.29
C VAL A 52 -9.16 -9.49 9.09
N ALA A 53 -9.50 -8.20 9.21
CA ALA A 53 -9.32 -7.22 8.13
C ALA A 53 -7.84 -7.00 7.79
N ASN A 54 -6.98 -7.00 8.81
CA ASN A 54 -5.53 -6.85 8.63
C ASN A 54 -4.94 -8.05 7.83
N VAL A 55 -5.25 -9.28 8.25
CA VAL A 55 -4.81 -10.49 7.55
C VAL A 55 -5.40 -10.57 6.15
N LEU A 56 -6.67 -10.21 5.96
CA LEU A 56 -7.32 -10.21 4.64
C LEU A 56 -6.66 -9.21 3.68
N SER A 57 -6.26 -8.04 4.17
CA SER A 57 -5.56 -7.03 3.35
C SER A 57 -4.20 -7.57 2.88
N LEU A 58 -3.46 -8.23 3.76
CA LEU A 58 -2.18 -8.87 3.43
C LEU A 58 -2.36 -10.07 2.48
N LEU A 59 -3.38 -10.88 2.72
CA LEU A 59 -3.73 -12.02 1.87
C LEU A 59 -4.07 -11.56 0.44
N GLY A 60 -4.94 -10.55 0.32
CA GLY A 60 -5.31 -9.99 -0.98
C GLY A 60 -4.11 -9.39 -1.71
N GLY A 61 -3.20 -8.72 -0.99
CA GLY A 61 -1.94 -8.25 -1.56
C GLY A 61 -1.05 -9.38 -2.10
N ALA A 62 -0.88 -10.47 -1.34
CA ALA A 62 -0.10 -11.62 -1.78
C ALA A 62 -0.69 -12.32 -3.02
N GLU A 63 -2.02 -12.39 -3.10
CA GLU A 63 -2.73 -12.95 -4.26
C GLU A 63 -2.61 -12.05 -5.50
N ASP A 64 -2.71 -10.73 -5.33
CA ASP A 64 -2.51 -9.76 -6.41
C ASP A 64 -1.10 -9.87 -7.02
N GLU A 65 -0.07 -10.01 -6.20
CA GLU A 65 1.33 -10.22 -6.66
C GLU A 65 1.50 -11.56 -7.40
N LEU A 66 0.64 -12.54 -7.13
CA LEU A 66 0.61 -13.82 -7.84
C LEU A 66 -0.31 -13.80 -9.07
N GLY A 67 -0.92 -12.66 -9.40
CA GLY A 67 -1.84 -12.50 -10.52
C GLY A 67 -3.23 -13.12 -10.28
N ALA A 68 -3.54 -13.53 -9.06
CA ALA A 68 -4.86 -13.99 -8.66
C ALA A 68 -5.64 -12.78 -8.11
N TYR A 69 -6.44 -12.12 -8.94
CA TYR A 69 -7.20 -10.93 -8.54
C TYR A 69 -8.12 -11.21 -7.33
N ALA A 70 -7.70 -10.78 -6.15
CA ALA A 70 -8.27 -11.16 -4.87
C ALA A 70 -9.38 -10.23 -4.37
N GLU A 71 -10.26 -9.81 -5.27
CA GLU A 71 -11.31 -8.83 -4.97
C GLU A 71 -12.19 -9.25 -3.79
N THR A 72 -12.47 -10.55 -3.65
CA THR A 72 -13.27 -11.10 -2.54
C THR A 72 -12.65 -10.83 -1.18
N HIS A 73 -11.34 -11.03 -1.01
CA HIS A 73 -10.66 -10.79 0.26
C HIS A 73 -10.57 -9.30 0.58
N HIS A 74 -10.25 -8.47 -0.41
CA HIS A 74 -10.23 -7.02 -0.26
C HIS A 74 -11.61 -6.46 0.15
N ARG A 75 -12.69 -6.91 -0.51
CA ARG A 75 -14.05 -6.54 -0.13
C ARG A 75 -14.40 -7.00 1.28
N ARG A 76 -13.99 -8.20 1.66
CA ARG A 76 -14.23 -8.72 3.01
C ARG A 76 -13.50 -7.88 4.06
N ALA A 77 -12.27 -7.45 3.81
CA ALA A 77 -11.53 -6.55 4.70
C ALA A 77 -12.28 -5.22 4.88
N VAL A 78 -12.74 -4.60 3.78
CA VAL A 78 -13.54 -3.37 3.83
C VAL A 78 -14.85 -3.57 4.61
N ALA A 79 -15.54 -4.70 4.39
CA ALA A 79 -16.77 -5.02 5.09
C ALA A 79 -16.57 -5.19 6.60
N VAL A 80 -15.52 -5.90 7.03
CA VAL A 80 -15.18 -6.03 8.45
C VAL A 80 -14.94 -4.66 9.07
N MET A 81 -14.11 -3.83 8.44
CA MET A 81 -13.83 -2.47 8.95
C MET A 81 -15.07 -1.57 8.97
N ALA A 82 -16.05 -1.78 8.08
CA ALA A 82 -17.31 -1.04 8.08
C ALA A 82 -18.23 -1.40 9.26
N THR A 83 -18.05 -2.56 9.88
CA THR A 83 -18.82 -2.96 11.09
C THR A 83 -18.25 -2.36 12.39
N LEU A 84 -17.03 -1.85 12.33
CA LEU A 84 -16.31 -1.36 13.51
C LEU A 84 -16.51 0.15 13.71
N PRO A 85 -16.39 0.65 14.95
CA PRO A 85 -16.42 2.08 15.23
C PRO A 85 -15.36 2.85 14.43
N ARG A 86 -15.73 4.03 13.93
CA ARG A 86 -14.85 4.93 13.18
C ARG A 86 -14.03 5.78 14.15
N GLU A 87 -13.09 5.15 14.84
CA GLU A 87 -12.22 5.81 15.81
C GLU A 87 -10.84 6.12 15.21
N PRO A 88 -10.16 7.18 15.67
CA PRO A 88 -8.77 7.46 15.31
C PRO A 88 -7.82 6.30 15.63
N GLY A 89 -6.60 6.38 15.10
CA GLY A 89 -5.52 5.44 15.42
C GLY A 89 -5.55 4.16 14.58
N VAL A 90 -5.38 3.00 15.22
CA VAL A 90 -5.16 1.72 14.52
C VAL A 90 -6.36 1.33 13.64
N LEU A 91 -7.59 1.50 14.12
CA LEU A 91 -8.79 1.14 13.36
C LEU A 91 -8.94 2.00 12.10
N LEU A 92 -8.70 3.32 12.18
CA LEU A 92 -8.67 4.17 11.00
C LEU A 92 -7.63 3.70 9.98
N ARG A 93 -6.40 3.42 10.43
CA ARG A 93 -5.32 2.95 9.54
C ARG A 93 -5.66 1.64 8.85
N LEU A 94 -6.27 0.69 9.57
CA LEU A 94 -6.75 -0.56 8.99
C LEU A 94 -7.89 -0.34 8.00
N ALA A 95 -8.81 0.57 8.28
CA ALA A 95 -9.89 0.92 7.35
C ALA A 95 -9.35 1.55 6.05
N ILE A 96 -8.36 2.43 6.17
CA ILE A 96 -7.65 3.02 5.03
C ILE A 96 -6.92 1.94 4.24
N LEU A 97 -6.16 1.07 4.92
CA LEU A 97 -5.42 -0.02 4.30
C LEU A 97 -6.33 -0.93 3.47
N ALA A 98 -7.46 -1.36 4.05
CA ALA A 98 -8.42 -2.22 3.36
C ALA A 98 -8.98 -1.56 2.09
N ARG A 99 -9.31 -0.27 2.15
CA ARG A 99 -9.83 0.49 0.99
C ARG A 99 -8.77 0.73 -0.08
N VAL A 100 -7.53 1.02 0.33
CA VAL A 100 -6.39 1.15 -0.57
C VAL A 100 -6.12 -0.16 -1.30
N GLY A 101 -6.16 -1.29 -0.59
CA GLY A 101 -6.03 -2.63 -1.17
C GLY A 101 -7.10 -2.90 -2.23
N LEU A 102 -8.37 -2.66 -1.90
CA LEU A 102 -9.48 -2.81 -2.85
C LEU A 102 -9.34 -1.86 -4.05
N GLY A 103 -9.00 -0.59 -3.83
CA GLY A 103 -8.80 0.40 -4.89
C GLY A 103 -7.67 -0.01 -5.85
N ALA A 104 -6.53 -0.45 -5.32
CA ALA A 104 -5.41 -0.93 -6.12
C ALA A 104 -5.78 -2.20 -6.91
N ASN A 105 -6.49 -3.15 -6.31
CA ASN A 105 -6.98 -4.34 -6.99
C ASN A 105 -7.94 -3.99 -8.15
N LEU A 106 -8.95 -3.15 -7.91
CA LEU A 106 -9.88 -2.68 -8.93
C LEU A 106 -9.15 -1.95 -10.07
N ARG A 107 -8.16 -1.12 -9.74
CA ARG A 107 -7.30 -0.44 -10.71
C ARG A 107 -6.53 -1.42 -11.58
N ARG A 108 -5.93 -2.48 -11.00
CA ARG A 108 -5.22 -3.53 -11.77
C ARG A 108 -6.15 -4.30 -12.71
N GLN A 109 -7.44 -4.35 -12.42
CA GLN A 109 -8.48 -4.90 -13.30
C GLN A 109 -9.02 -3.88 -14.33
N GLY A 110 -8.49 -2.65 -14.38
CA GLY A 110 -8.95 -1.58 -15.27
C GLY A 110 -10.23 -0.87 -14.82
N ARG A 111 -10.75 -1.17 -13.62
CA ARG A 111 -11.98 -0.60 -13.06
C ARG A 111 -11.70 0.73 -12.35
N TYR A 112 -11.22 1.72 -13.11
CA TYR A 112 -10.69 2.98 -12.56
C TYR A 112 -11.72 3.84 -11.83
N VAL A 113 -12.98 3.87 -12.29
CA VAL A 113 -14.06 4.64 -11.65
C VAL A 113 -14.38 4.09 -10.27
N GLU A 114 -14.53 2.77 -10.17
CA GLU A 114 -14.81 2.09 -8.90
C GLU A 114 -13.64 2.19 -7.94
N ALA A 115 -12.41 2.06 -8.43
CA ALA A 115 -11.21 2.32 -7.65
C ALA A 115 -11.20 3.75 -7.07
N GLY A 116 -11.57 4.75 -7.89
CA GLY A 116 -11.70 6.14 -7.44
C GLY A 116 -12.75 6.30 -6.34
N HIS A 117 -13.93 5.69 -6.50
CA HIS A 117 -14.97 5.75 -5.47
C HIS A 117 -14.50 5.16 -4.13
N GLU A 118 -13.84 4.00 -4.15
CA GLU A 118 -13.35 3.35 -2.93
C GLU A 118 -12.28 4.19 -2.22
N LEU A 119 -11.36 4.80 -2.97
CA LEU A 119 -10.29 5.64 -2.44
C LEU A 119 -10.81 7.00 -1.94
N SER A 120 -11.77 7.63 -2.64
CA SER A 120 -12.37 8.90 -2.21
C SER A 120 -13.28 8.74 -0.98
N ALA A 121 -13.77 7.54 -0.69
CA ALA A 121 -14.50 7.25 0.53
C ALA A 121 -13.60 7.24 1.79
N ALA A 122 -12.28 7.04 1.65
CA ALA A 122 -11.40 6.91 2.80
C ALA A 122 -11.12 8.24 3.54
N PRO A 123 -10.85 9.38 2.86
CA PRO A 123 -10.70 10.67 3.54
C PRO A 123 -11.99 11.21 4.16
N SER A 124 -13.17 10.86 3.60
CA SER A 124 -14.47 11.28 4.15
C SER A 124 -14.84 10.54 5.44
N ILE A 125 -14.29 9.33 5.67
CA ILE A 125 -14.32 8.64 6.97
C ILE A 125 -13.49 9.40 8.02
N ALA A 126 -12.44 10.08 7.57
CA ALA A 126 -11.37 10.54 8.42
C ALA A 126 -11.55 12.00 8.89
N LYS A 127 -12.17 12.87 8.08
CA LYS A 127 -12.45 14.29 8.43
C LYS A 127 -13.23 14.51 9.76
N ALA A 128 -13.72 13.44 10.39
CA ALA A 128 -14.44 13.46 11.67
C ALA A 128 -13.56 13.27 12.92
N ALA A 129 -12.26 12.98 12.83
CA ALA A 129 -11.44 12.63 14.01
C ALA A 129 -10.25 13.58 14.23
N ALA A 130 -10.16 14.13 15.45
CA ALA A 130 -9.28 15.25 15.81
C ALA A 130 -7.77 14.91 15.84
N ASP A 131 -7.40 13.63 15.91
CA ASP A 131 -6.01 13.17 16.12
C ASP A 131 -5.33 12.61 14.85
N GLN A 132 -5.86 12.93 13.68
CA GLN A 132 -5.32 12.41 12.42
C GLN A 132 -4.18 13.25 11.88
N THR A 133 -3.24 12.58 11.25
CA THR A 133 -2.05 13.22 10.67
C THR A 133 -1.96 12.92 9.19
N ASP A 134 -1.34 13.81 8.42
CA ASP A 134 -1.20 13.67 6.96
C ASP A 134 -0.56 12.33 6.54
N ILE A 135 0.27 11.74 7.41
CA ILE A 135 0.90 10.44 7.19
C ILE A 135 -0.13 9.30 7.01
N ASP A 136 -1.31 9.42 7.63
CA ASP A 136 -2.36 8.39 7.56
C ASP A 136 -3.00 8.33 6.16
N PHE A 137 -2.84 9.38 5.34
CA PHE A 137 -3.44 9.52 4.01
C PHE A 137 -2.49 9.30 2.84
N VAL A 138 -1.20 9.12 3.11
CA VAL A 138 -0.16 8.97 2.08
C VAL A 138 -0.50 7.90 1.05
N SER A 139 -0.97 6.74 1.51
CA SER A 139 -1.34 5.62 0.62
C SER A 139 -2.55 5.93 -0.26
N ILE A 140 -3.52 6.69 0.24
CA ILE A 140 -4.69 7.14 -0.52
C ILE A 140 -4.27 8.14 -1.59
N TRP A 141 -3.50 9.17 -1.22
CA TRP A 141 -3.02 10.16 -2.19
C TRP A 141 -2.16 9.52 -3.26
N ASN A 142 -1.30 8.57 -2.87
CA ASN A 142 -0.52 7.80 -3.82
C ASN A 142 -1.41 7.07 -4.84
N GLU A 143 -2.39 6.27 -4.39
CA GLU A 143 -3.25 5.52 -5.32
C GLU A 143 -4.18 6.43 -6.14
N LEU A 144 -4.71 7.52 -5.57
CA LEU A 144 -5.46 8.53 -6.32
C LEU A 144 -4.58 9.22 -7.37
N GLY A 145 -3.31 9.48 -7.05
CA GLY A 145 -2.33 10.00 -8.00
C GLY A 145 -2.08 9.02 -9.14
N VAL A 146 -1.99 7.72 -8.86
CA VAL A 146 -1.86 6.69 -9.89
C VAL A 146 -3.09 6.67 -10.81
N LEU A 147 -4.30 6.75 -10.24
CA LEU A 147 -5.53 6.85 -11.03
C LEU A 147 -5.58 8.13 -11.88
N GLY A 148 -5.19 9.27 -11.31
CA GLY A 148 -5.10 10.55 -12.02
C GLY A 148 -4.15 10.45 -13.22
N LYS A 149 -2.97 9.84 -13.03
CA LYS A 149 -1.99 9.58 -14.09
C LYS A 149 -2.59 8.76 -15.24
N PHE A 150 -3.24 7.63 -14.94
CA PHE A 150 -3.86 6.78 -15.97
C PHE A 150 -5.02 7.47 -16.70
N ALA A 151 -5.69 8.42 -16.05
CA ALA A 151 -6.76 9.20 -16.66
C ALA A 151 -6.29 10.50 -17.34
N GLY A 152 -4.97 10.72 -17.45
CA GLY A 152 -4.39 11.93 -18.05
C GLY A 152 -4.55 13.21 -17.21
N ARG A 153 -4.99 13.10 -15.95
CA ARG A 153 -5.13 14.22 -15.02
C ARG A 153 -3.81 14.46 -14.29
N PHE A 154 -2.80 14.90 -15.05
CA PHE A 154 -1.42 14.95 -14.54
C PHE A 154 -1.21 15.95 -13.41
N ASP A 155 -1.81 17.15 -13.48
CA ASP A 155 -1.67 18.17 -12.43
C ASP A 155 -2.29 17.74 -11.09
N GLU A 156 -3.43 17.03 -11.16
CA GLU A 156 -4.07 16.44 -9.97
C GLU A 156 -3.17 15.35 -9.36
N ALA A 157 -2.63 14.47 -10.19
CA ALA A 157 -1.71 13.42 -9.75
C ALA A 157 -0.45 13.99 -9.10
N GLU A 158 0.16 15.02 -9.69
CA GLU A 158 1.33 15.71 -9.16
C GLU A 158 1.04 16.31 -7.79
N THR A 159 -0.09 17.01 -7.64
CA THR A 159 -0.52 17.58 -6.37
C THR A 159 -0.64 16.51 -5.28
N LEU A 160 -1.23 15.35 -5.61
CA LEU A 160 -1.41 14.25 -4.66
C LEU A 160 -0.09 13.62 -4.27
N TYR A 161 0.81 13.38 -5.23
CA TYR A 161 2.14 12.86 -4.93
C TYR A 161 2.98 13.85 -4.10
N LEU A 162 2.93 15.14 -4.38
CA LEU A 162 3.66 16.14 -3.59
C LEU A 162 3.12 16.25 -2.15
N ARG A 163 1.80 16.07 -1.95
CA ARG A 163 1.23 15.95 -0.59
C ARG A 163 1.75 14.71 0.13
N ALA A 164 1.76 13.56 -0.55
CA ALA A 164 2.30 12.33 0.00
C ALA A 164 3.79 12.47 0.36
N TYR A 165 4.59 13.09 -0.52
CA TYR A 165 6.00 13.40 -0.29
C TYR A 165 6.17 14.29 0.96
N GLY A 166 5.45 15.40 1.04
CA GLY A 166 5.55 16.34 2.16
C GLY A 166 5.20 15.71 3.50
N ALA A 167 4.16 14.88 3.55
CA ALA A 167 3.77 14.16 4.76
C ALA A 167 4.83 13.15 5.21
N LEU A 168 5.39 12.40 4.26
CA LEU A 168 6.48 11.45 4.52
C LEU A 168 7.75 12.16 5.00
N GLU A 169 8.15 13.25 4.34
CA GLU A 169 9.34 14.02 4.67
C GLU A 169 9.20 14.69 6.05
N ALA A 170 8.04 15.27 6.35
CA ALA A 170 7.78 15.86 7.65
C ALA A 170 7.82 14.83 8.80
N THR A 171 7.37 13.59 8.54
CA THR A 171 7.28 12.55 9.56
C THR A 171 8.60 11.81 9.78
N PHE A 172 9.32 11.49 8.71
CA PHE A 172 10.49 10.60 8.75
C PHE A 172 11.81 11.30 8.39
N GLY A 173 11.74 12.56 7.96
CA GLY A 173 12.88 13.33 7.46
C GLY A 173 13.15 13.12 5.97
N PRO A 174 14.03 13.94 5.39
CA PRO A 174 14.26 13.99 3.94
C PRO A 174 14.90 12.73 3.38
N ASP A 175 15.60 11.95 4.20
CA ASP A 175 16.38 10.79 3.80
C ASP A 175 15.67 9.44 4.04
N ALA A 176 14.38 9.50 4.36
CA ALA A 176 13.55 8.35 4.65
C ALA A 176 13.36 7.45 3.41
N PRO A 177 13.63 6.13 3.50
CA PRO A 177 13.40 5.19 2.39
C PRO A 177 11.97 5.20 1.83
N GLN A 178 10.98 5.53 2.66
CA GLN A 178 9.57 5.62 2.30
C GLN A 178 9.30 6.68 1.21
N LEU A 179 10.15 7.70 1.08
CA LEU A 179 10.04 8.73 0.04
C LEU A 179 10.32 8.19 -1.36
N ALA A 180 11.00 7.04 -1.48
CA ALA A 180 11.43 6.50 -2.76
C ALA A 180 10.24 6.15 -3.66
N GLY A 181 9.20 5.50 -3.12
CA GLY A 181 8.00 5.14 -3.90
C GLY A 181 7.28 6.35 -4.50
N VAL A 182 7.17 7.46 -3.74
CA VAL A 182 6.54 8.69 -4.25
C VAL A 182 7.45 9.39 -5.27
N CYS A 183 8.77 9.40 -5.04
CA CYS A 183 9.74 9.88 -6.03
C CYS A 183 9.64 9.09 -7.35
N HIS A 184 9.57 7.77 -7.28
CA HIS A 184 9.38 6.92 -8.46
C HIS A 184 8.09 7.31 -9.21
N ASN A 185 6.99 7.54 -8.49
CA ASN A 185 5.72 7.92 -9.10
C ASN A 185 5.73 9.32 -9.73
N LEU A 186 6.39 10.30 -9.10
CA LEU A 186 6.60 11.63 -9.68
C LEU A 186 7.43 11.57 -10.97
N ALA A 187 8.49 10.75 -10.98
CA ALA A 187 9.29 10.53 -12.18
C ALA A 187 8.46 9.90 -13.32
N GLY A 188 7.66 8.88 -13.00
CA GLY A 188 6.81 8.21 -13.97
C GLY A 188 5.65 9.08 -14.47
N LEU A 189 5.19 10.02 -13.65
CA LEU A 189 4.22 11.03 -14.03
C LEU A 189 4.80 12.00 -15.08
N ALA A 190 6.03 12.48 -14.85
CA ALA A 190 6.73 13.34 -15.80
C ALA A 190 6.94 12.65 -17.16
N HIS A 191 7.32 11.36 -17.15
CA HIS A 191 7.38 10.55 -18.37
C HIS A 191 6.02 10.46 -19.08
N SER A 192 4.95 10.12 -18.33
CA SER A 192 3.59 9.98 -18.88
C SER A 192 3.05 11.29 -19.46
N ARG A 193 3.53 12.43 -18.94
CA ARG A 193 3.20 13.78 -19.41
C ARG A 193 4.02 14.22 -20.63
N GLY A 194 4.97 13.40 -21.09
CA GLY A 194 5.87 13.72 -22.20
C GLY A 194 6.97 14.73 -21.82
N ARG A 195 7.31 14.84 -20.54
CA ARG A 195 8.34 15.76 -20.02
C ARG A 195 9.40 15.00 -19.21
N PRO A 196 10.13 14.04 -19.81
CA PRO A 196 11.01 13.12 -19.07
C PRO A 196 12.13 13.83 -18.29
N ALA A 197 12.64 14.96 -18.81
CA ALA A 197 13.67 15.77 -18.15
C ALA A 197 13.23 16.28 -16.76
N GLU A 198 11.94 16.55 -16.54
CA GLU A 198 11.42 16.97 -15.24
C GLU A 198 11.40 15.81 -14.22
N GLY A 199 11.36 14.56 -14.69
CA GLY A 199 11.31 13.37 -13.84
C GLY A 199 12.66 12.87 -13.36
N GLU A 200 13.76 13.28 -13.99
CA GLU A 200 15.10 12.71 -13.75
C GLU A 200 15.53 12.86 -12.29
N GLN A 201 15.37 14.05 -11.70
CA GLN A 201 15.75 14.29 -10.31
C GLN A 201 14.99 13.35 -9.35
N HIS A 202 13.69 13.14 -9.60
CA HIS A 202 12.88 12.24 -8.80
C HIS A 202 13.30 10.78 -8.98
N ALA A 203 13.59 10.33 -10.21
CA ALA A 203 14.08 8.97 -10.46
C ALA A 203 15.43 8.72 -9.76
N ARG A 204 16.37 9.67 -9.85
CA ARG A 204 17.66 9.57 -9.15
C ARG A 204 17.47 9.54 -7.63
N ARG A 205 16.52 10.30 -7.10
CA ARG A 205 16.21 10.31 -5.66
C ARG A 205 15.64 8.98 -5.21
N SER A 206 14.71 8.40 -5.96
CA SER A 206 14.17 7.06 -5.69
C SER A 206 15.29 6.01 -5.62
N LEU A 207 16.10 5.93 -6.68
CA LEU A 207 17.21 4.98 -6.76
C LEU A 207 18.19 5.15 -5.60
N THR A 208 18.52 6.39 -5.24
CA THR A 208 19.42 6.70 -4.13
C THR A 208 18.87 6.19 -2.79
N LEU A 209 17.58 6.40 -2.54
CA LEU A 209 16.94 5.99 -1.29
C LEU A 209 16.80 4.47 -1.20
N HIS A 210 16.39 3.79 -2.28
CA HIS A 210 16.29 2.33 -2.29
C HIS A 210 17.65 1.63 -2.17
N ARG A 211 18.72 2.16 -2.80
CA ARG A 211 20.09 1.60 -2.66
C ARG A 211 20.65 1.67 -1.24
N ARG A 212 20.08 2.49 -0.35
CA ARG A 212 20.50 2.53 1.06
C ARG A 212 19.97 1.36 1.88
N VAL A 213 18.86 0.75 1.44
CA VAL A 213 18.15 -0.30 2.20
C VAL A 213 18.16 -1.66 1.51
N PHE A 214 18.36 -1.70 0.20
CA PHE A 214 18.38 -2.91 -0.59
C PHE A 214 19.73 -3.15 -1.28
N PRO A 215 20.14 -4.42 -1.46
CA PRO A 215 21.31 -4.74 -2.27
C PRO A 215 21.07 -4.37 -3.74
N VAL A 216 22.15 -4.24 -4.51
CA VAL A 216 22.13 -3.75 -5.90
C VAL A 216 21.29 -4.61 -6.85
N ASP A 217 21.19 -5.91 -6.59
CA ASP A 217 20.44 -6.88 -7.38
C ASP A 217 18.97 -7.01 -6.94
N HIS A 218 18.55 -6.24 -5.94
CA HIS A 218 17.17 -6.27 -5.48
C HIS A 218 16.21 -5.78 -6.58
N PRO A 219 15.06 -6.46 -6.82
CA PRO A 219 14.13 -6.10 -7.89
C PRO A 219 13.71 -4.62 -7.90
N VAL A 220 13.52 -4.03 -6.73
CA VAL A 220 13.17 -2.60 -6.58
C VAL A 220 14.29 -1.67 -7.08
N VAL A 221 15.56 -2.00 -6.80
CA VAL A 221 16.71 -1.21 -7.28
C VAL A 221 16.84 -1.32 -8.79
N VAL A 222 16.69 -2.53 -9.32
CA VAL A 222 16.71 -2.80 -10.77
C VAL A 222 15.57 -2.04 -11.49
N ALA A 223 14.37 -1.99 -10.90
CA ALA A 223 13.24 -1.26 -11.46
C ALA A 223 13.50 0.26 -11.50
N ASP A 224 14.13 0.82 -10.45
CA ASP A 224 14.52 2.23 -10.43
C ASP A 224 15.62 2.57 -11.44
N GLU A 225 16.60 1.67 -11.63
CA GLU A 225 17.62 1.84 -12.67
C GLU A 225 17.02 1.82 -14.08
N ALA A 226 16.11 0.88 -14.35
CA ALA A 226 15.40 0.80 -15.62
C ALA A 226 14.54 2.04 -15.87
N HIS A 227 13.86 2.54 -14.84
CA HIS A 227 13.06 3.75 -14.94
C HIS A 227 13.92 4.99 -15.22
N LEU A 228 15.03 5.15 -14.50
CA LEU A 228 15.98 6.23 -14.77
C LEU A 228 16.55 6.14 -16.19
N ALA A 229 16.91 4.95 -16.66
CA ALA A 229 17.39 4.74 -18.02
C ALA A 229 16.34 5.13 -19.07
N ALA A 230 15.07 4.77 -18.86
CA ALA A 230 13.97 5.13 -19.76
C ALA A 230 13.77 6.65 -19.87
N LEU A 231 13.94 7.39 -18.77
CA LEU A 231 13.86 8.85 -18.78
C LEU A 231 15.03 9.49 -19.54
N LEU A 232 16.24 8.94 -19.41
CA LEU A 232 17.45 9.47 -20.05
C LEU A 232 17.51 9.16 -21.56
N GLN A 233 16.71 8.21 -22.04
CA GLN A 233 16.62 7.81 -23.45
C GLN A 233 15.47 8.47 -24.21
N ALA A 234 14.54 9.12 -23.50
CA ALA A 234 13.34 9.75 -24.06
C ALA A 234 13.62 11.18 -24.53
#